data_AF-A0A6P1QT44-F1
#
_entry.id   AF-A0A6P1QT44-F1
#
_cell.length_a   1.000
_cell.length_b   1.000
_cell.length_c   1.000
_cell.angle_alpha   90.00
_cell.angle_beta   90.00
_cell.angle_gamma   90.00
#
_symmetry.space_group_name_H-M   'P 1'
#
loop_
_entity.id
_entity.type
_entity.pdbx_description
1 polymer ?
#
loop_
_entity_poly.entity_id
_entity_poly.type
_entity_poly.pdbx_seq_one_letter_code
_entity_poly.pdbx_strand_id
1 'polypeptide(L)'
;MQTTSKALTKSSEVQPTTLMVLQTCTDNKQAFNQLAKMEQTLTIRQSIEQKGLICQQGDKVSVIRQIIRIVEYFLTITGKELESFQIQVLAGDLYEKFSTDTIEDIVLMLKKARQGDFGKLYRFDTFEMMNWANAYLEEKAKEREKIHYEQKTKENGARQESEGKYFHQLSKKVQERFRKMIKPLPEKEPFLPMKATEMMTEEKRRKEIYKLMEDDKNNREK
;
A
#
# COMPACT_ATOMS: atom_id res chain seq x y z
N MET A 1 3.65 55.81 -2.81
CA MET A 1 3.24 54.55 -2.15
C MET A 1 2.54 53.70 -3.17
N GLN A 2 3.23 52.71 -3.73
CA GLN A 2 2.68 51.76 -4.69
C GLN A 2 2.68 50.39 -4.03
N THR A 3 1.51 49.94 -3.61
CA THR A 3 1.28 48.56 -3.16
C THR A 3 0.90 47.75 -4.39
N THR A 4 1.85 47.01 -4.95
CA THR A 4 1.58 45.99 -5.95
C THR A 4 1.67 44.61 -5.30
N SER A 5 0.58 43.89 -5.47
CA SER A 5 0.32 42.51 -5.07
C SER A 5 1.45 41.56 -5.48
N LYS A 6 1.96 40.77 -4.53
CA LYS A 6 2.65 39.51 -4.83
C LYS A 6 1.82 38.36 -4.27
N ALA A 7 0.94 37.85 -5.13
CA ALA A 7 0.35 36.54 -4.97
C ALA A 7 1.48 35.50 -4.91
N LEU A 8 1.46 34.70 -3.86
CA LEU A 8 2.39 33.61 -3.60
C LEU A 8 2.01 32.40 -4.46
N THR A 9 2.32 32.43 -5.76
CA THR A 9 2.36 31.21 -6.56
C THR A 9 3.68 30.50 -6.28
N LYS A 10 3.70 29.62 -5.28
CA LYS A 10 4.70 28.56 -5.17
C LYS A 10 4.47 27.62 -6.36
N SER A 11 5.20 27.84 -7.45
CA SER A 11 5.38 26.81 -8.47
C SER A 11 6.09 25.63 -7.81
N SER A 12 5.42 24.48 -7.75
CA SER A 12 6.07 23.21 -7.46
C SER A 12 7.15 22.96 -8.52
N GLU A 13 8.41 23.21 -8.18
CA GLU A 13 9.55 22.77 -8.98
C GLU A 13 9.49 21.25 -9.07
N VAL A 14 9.12 20.76 -10.26
CA VAL A 14 9.21 19.35 -10.61
C VAL A 14 10.71 19.04 -10.69
N GLN A 15 11.22 18.35 -9.67
CA GLN A 15 12.57 17.80 -9.67
C GLN A 15 12.77 17.02 -10.99
N PRO A 16 13.86 17.26 -11.74
CA PRO A 16 14.07 16.60 -13.02
C PRO A 16 14.10 15.08 -12.81
N THR A 17 13.17 14.38 -13.47
CA THR A 17 13.06 12.92 -13.42
C THR A 17 14.35 12.26 -13.89
N THR A 18 14.76 11.18 -13.21
CA THR A 18 15.95 10.35 -13.43
C THR A 18 16.30 10.06 -14.90
N LEU A 19 15.29 9.91 -15.76
CA LEU A 19 15.47 9.76 -17.21
C LEU A 19 16.16 10.94 -17.87
N MET A 20 15.80 12.18 -17.54
CA MET A 20 16.37 13.36 -18.20
C MET A 20 17.87 13.51 -17.90
N VAL A 21 18.30 13.02 -16.74
CA VAL A 21 19.65 13.16 -16.23
C VAL A 21 20.58 12.09 -16.84
N LEU A 22 20.12 10.84 -16.95
CA LEU A 22 20.91 9.78 -17.59
C LEU A 22 20.91 9.87 -19.12
N GLN A 23 19.86 10.43 -19.73
CA GLN A 23 19.74 10.61 -21.18
C GLN A 23 20.63 11.74 -21.72
N THR A 24 21.00 12.71 -20.86
CA THR A 24 21.92 13.81 -21.21
C THR A 24 23.40 13.45 -21.03
N CYS A 25 23.71 12.38 -20.31
CA CYS A 25 25.08 11.90 -20.15
C CYS A 25 25.50 11.04 -21.35
N THR A 26 26.39 11.57 -22.17
CA THR A 26 27.08 10.85 -23.25
C THR A 26 28.33 10.12 -22.77
N ASP A 27 28.95 10.58 -21.68
CA ASP A 27 30.16 9.97 -21.09
C ASP A 27 29.83 9.01 -19.94
N ASN A 28 30.38 7.78 -20.01
CA ASN A 28 30.21 6.75 -18.97
C ASN A 28 30.62 7.25 -17.58
N LYS A 29 31.71 8.02 -17.47
CA LYS A 29 32.15 8.58 -16.18
C LYS A 29 31.18 9.60 -15.58
N GLN A 30 30.48 10.38 -16.40
CA GLN A 30 29.49 11.33 -15.91
C GLN A 30 28.21 10.62 -15.49
N ALA A 31 27.77 9.63 -16.29
CA ALA A 31 26.64 8.77 -15.94
C ALA A 31 26.88 8.03 -14.61
N PHE A 32 28.09 7.49 -14.39
CA PHE A 32 28.45 6.80 -13.14
C PHE A 32 28.45 7.73 -11.92
N ASN A 33 28.97 8.96 -12.05
CA ASN A 33 28.94 9.91 -10.94
C ASN A 33 27.51 10.34 -10.58
N GLN A 34 26.63 10.46 -11.56
CA GLN A 34 25.22 10.76 -11.31
C GLN A 34 24.50 9.58 -10.69
N LEU A 35 24.73 8.36 -11.20
CA LEU A 35 24.20 7.13 -10.59
C LEU A 35 24.65 6.98 -9.12
N ALA A 36 25.91 7.26 -8.82
CA ALA A 36 26.43 7.20 -7.45
C ALA A 36 25.76 8.22 -6.52
N LYS A 37 25.52 9.45 -6.98
CA LYS A 37 24.82 10.48 -6.21
C LYS A 37 23.35 10.11 -5.96
N MET A 38 22.70 9.58 -6.99
CA MET A 38 21.32 9.09 -6.90
C MET A 38 21.21 7.92 -5.93
N GLU A 39 22.16 6.99 -5.97
CA GLU A 39 22.20 5.83 -5.08
C GLU A 39 22.21 6.27 -3.60
N GLN A 40 22.90 7.35 -3.26
CA GLN A 40 22.95 7.89 -1.90
C GLN A 40 21.62 8.49 -1.44
N THR A 41 20.84 9.10 -2.33
CA THR A 41 19.58 9.75 -1.95
C THR A 41 18.38 8.81 -1.98
N LEU A 42 18.45 7.73 -2.76
CA LEU A 42 17.30 6.87 -3.03
C LEU A 42 16.89 5.98 -1.84
N THR A 43 15.60 6.03 -1.53
CA THR A 43 14.92 5.17 -0.55
C THR A 43 13.66 4.54 -1.14
N ILE A 44 13.25 3.38 -0.61
CA ILE A 44 12.06 2.65 -1.07
C ILE A 44 10.79 3.52 -0.94
N ARG A 45 10.68 4.32 0.13
CA ARG A 45 9.55 5.24 0.33
C ARG A 45 9.45 6.30 -0.77
N GLN A 46 10.59 6.88 -1.16
CA GLN A 46 10.61 7.85 -2.26
C GLN A 46 10.25 7.21 -3.60
N SER A 47 10.71 5.97 -3.86
CA SER A 47 10.30 5.23 -5.06
C SER A 47 8.77 5.00 -5.09
N ILE A 48 8.15 4.67 -3.95
CA ILE A 48 6.70 4.47 -3.86
C ILE A 48 5.93 5.79 -4.09
N GLU A 49 6.46 6.93 -3.64
CA GLU A 49 5.86 8.25 -3.83
C GLU A 49 6.06 8.79 -5.26
N GLN A 50 7.08 8.32 -5.97
CA GLN A 50 7.44 8.78 -7.31
C GLN A 50 6.54 8.14 -8.38
N LYS A 51 5.92 8.97 -9.22
CA LYS A 51 4.89 8.55 -10.20
C LYS A 51 5.42 8.18 -11.58
N GLY A 52 6.74 8.07 -11.72
CA GLY A 52 7.41 7.88 -13.01
C GLY A 52 7.52 6.41 -13.41
N LEU A 53 6.45 5.82 -13.94
CA LEU A 53 6.47 4.42 -14.38
C LEU A 53 7.27 4.25 -15.67
N ILE A 54 8.05 3.18 -15.76
CA ILE A 54 8.83 2.81 -16.94
C ILE A 54 7.96 2.72 -18.20
N CYS A 55 6.75 2.13 -18.10
CA CYS A 55 5.84 2.02 -19.23
C CYS A 55 5.26 3.36 -19.73
N GLN A 56 5.28 4.40 -18.89
CA GLN A 56 4.75 5.73 -19.22
C GLN A 56 5.85 6.72 -19.61
N GLN A 57 7.11 6.28 -19.54
CA GLN A 57 8.28 7.15 -19.66
C GLN A 57 9.06 6.89 -20.94
N GLY A 58 8.85 7.75 -21.94
CA GLY A 58 9.66 7.81 -23.17
C GLY A 58 9.57 6.57 -24.06
N ASP A 59 10.47 6.50 -25.04
CA ASP A 59 10.55 5.38 -25.97
C ASP A 59 11.19 4.15 -25.31
N LYS A 60 10.62 2.95 -25.54
CA LYS A 60 11.10 1.65 -25.04
C LYS A 60 12.63 1.47 -25.23
N VAL A 61 13.13 1.86 -26.40
CA VAL A 61 14.57 1.74 -26.75
C VAL A 61 15.44 2.66 -25.89
N SER A 62 14.98 3.86 -25.57
CA SER A 62 15.70 4.81 -24.71
C SER A 62 15.81 4.28 -23.28
N VAL A 63 14.73 3.71 -22.76
CA VAL A 63 14.70 3.13 -21.41
C VAL A 63 15.64 1.93 -21.32
N ILE A 64 15.58 1.01 -22.28
CA ILE A 64 16.46 -0.17 -22.30
C ILE A 64 17.93 0.24 -22.33
N ARG A 65 18.30 1.26 -23.11
CA ARG A 65 19.69 1.81 -23.12
C ARG A 65 20.13 2.33 -21.75
N GLN A 66 19.21 2.90 -20.98
CA GLN A 66 19.52 3.36 -19.62
C GLN A 66 19.67 2.19 -18.65
N ILE A 67 18.84 1.16 -18.77
CA ILE A 67 18.97 -0.07 -17.98
C ILE A 67 20.32 -0.73 -18.26
N ILE A 68 20.75 -0.80 -19.52
CA ILE A 68 22.08 -1.30 -19.91
C ILE A 68 23.18 -0.54 -19.16
N ARG A 69 23.16 0.80 -19.16
CA ARG A 69 24.15 1.63 -18.46
C ARG A 69 24.16 1.39 -16.94
N ILE A 70 22.99 1.17 -16.35
CA ILE A 70 22.84 0.85 -14.93
C ILE A 70 23.46 -0.51 -14.61
N VAL A 71 23.23 -1.52 -15.46
CA VAL A 71 23.82 -2.85 -15.30
C VAL A 71 25.34 -2.81 -15.50
N GLU A 72 25.83 -2.08 -16.50
CA GLU A 72 27.27 -1.89 -16.74
C GLU A 72 27.96 -1.20 -15.55
N TYR A 73 27.31 -0.19 -14.96
CA TYR A 73 27.78 0.44 -13.73
C TYR A 73 27.91 -0.56 -12.59
N PHE A 74 26.87 -1.38 -12.40
CA PHE A 74 26.86 -2.40 -11.36
C PHE A 74 27.97 -3.43 -11.54
N LEU A 75 28.16 -3.93 -12.78
CA LEU A 75 29.23 -4.86 -13.13
C LEU A 75 30.62 -4.27 -12.84
N THR A 76 30.82 -3.00 -13.21
CA THR A 76 32.07 -2.25 -12.96
C THR A 76 32.38 -2.15 -11.46
N ILE A 77 31.37 -1.87 -10.61
CA ILE A 77 31.56 -1.79 -9.16
C ILE A 77 31.88 -3.16 -8.56
N THR A 78 31.24 -4.21 -9.08
CA THR A 78 31.31 -5.56 -8.50
C THR A 78 32.53 -6.34 -9.01
N GLY A 79 33.23 -5.82 -10.02
CA GLY A 79 34.37 -6.49 -10.66
C GLY A 79 33.98 -7.76 -11.40
N LYS A 80 32.71 -7.87 -11.83
CA LYS A 80 32.19 -8.99 -12.62
C LYS A 80 32.08 -8.56 -14.06
N GLU A 81 32.32 -9.49 -14.98
CA GLU A 81 32.20 -9.24 -16.41
C GLU A 81 31.12 -10.15 -17.00
N LEU A 82 30.30 -9.59 -17.88
CA LEU A 82 29.35 -10.28 -18.73
C LEU A 82 29.59 -9.86 -20.17
N GLU A 83 29.23 -10.73 -21.11
CA GLU A 83 29.27 -10.38 -22.52
C GLU A 83 28.19 -9.33 -22.85
N SER A 84 28.49 -8.42 -23.77
CA SER A 84 27.60 -7.31 -24.14
C SER A 84 26.22 -7.79 -24.61
N PHE A 85 26.14 -8.93 -25.29
CA PHE A 85 24.87 -9.53 -25.70
C PHE A 85 24.03 -9.95 -24.49
N GLN A 86 24.64 -10.56 -23.47
CA GLN A 86 23.96 -10.98 -22.24
C GLN A 86 23.39 -9.78 -21.49
N ILE A 87 24.14 -8.67 -21.43
CA ILE A 87 23.69 -7.41 -20.82
C ILE A 87 22.46 -6.86 -21.55
N GLN A 88 22.44 -6.92 -22.89
CA GLN A 88 21.31 -6.44 -23.68
C GLN A 88 20.04 -7.28 -23.46
N VAL A 89 20.17 -8.61 -23.46
CA VAL A 89 19.05 -9.52 -23.17
C VAL A 89 18.51 -9.26 -21.77
N LEU A 90 19.41 -9.20 -20.78
CA LEU A 90 19.06 -8.92 -19.39
C LEU A 90 18.34 -7.59 -19.21
N ALA A 91 18.78 -6.54 -19.90
CA ALA A 91 18.12 -5.25 -19.86
C ALA A 91 16.71 -5.28 -20.47
N GLY A 92 16.51 -6.10 -21.52
CA GLY A 92 15.18 -6.38 -22.08
C GLY A 92 14.27 -7.06 -21.07
N ASP A 93 14.75 -8.12 -20.42
CA ASP A 93 13.99 -8.87 -19.43
C ASP A 93 13.65 -8.00 -18.19
N LEU A 94 14.60 -7.18 -17.73
CA LEU A 94 14.38 -6.21 -16.65
C LEU A 94 13.33 -5.17 -17.02
N TYR A 95 13.35 -4.67 -18.26
CA TYR A 95 12.34 -3.71 -18.73
C TYR A 95 10.93 -4.31 -18.65
N GLU A 96 10.76 -5.57 -19.05
CA GLU A 96 9.47 -6.24 -18.97
C GLU A 96 9.04 -6.47 -17.52
N LYS A 97 9.99 -6.89 -16.68
CA LYS A 97 9.74 -7.17 -15.26
C LYS A 97 9.34 -5.93 -14.46
N PHE A 98 10.01 -4.81 -14.70
CA PHE A 98 9.78 -3.53 -14.01
C PHE A 98 8.86 -2.59 -14.80
N SER A 99 8.11 -3.10 -15.78
CA SER A 99 7.24 -2.29 -16.64
C SER A 99 6.24 -1.41 -15.86
N THR A 100 5.77 -1.87 -14.71
CA THR A 100 4.85 -1.15 -13.81
C THR A 100 5.53 -0.40 -12.67
N ASP A 101 6.86 -0.32 -12.68
CA ASP A 101 7.69 0.24 -11.63
C ASP A 101 8.62 1.32 -12.23
N THR A 102 9.47 1.93 -11.40
CA THR A 102 10.32 3.05 -11.84
C THR A 102 11.75 2.59 -12.14
N ILE A 103 12.52 3.36 -12.91
CA ILE A 103 13.94 3.00 -13.20
C ILE A 103 14.77 3.01 -11.91
N GLU A 104 14.41 3.87 -10.96
CA GLU A 104 15.05 3.93 -9.67
C GLU A 104 14.91 2.64 -8.86
N ASP A 105 13.85 1.87 -9.07
CA ASP A 105 13.69 0.55 -8.46
C ASP A 105 14.75 -0.45 -8.91
N ILE A 106 15.15 -0.40 -10.18
CA ILE A 106 16.23 -1.24 -10.71
C ILE A 106 17.55 -0.86 -10.02
N VAL A 107 17.80 0.44 -9.85
CA VAL A 107 18.99 0.93 -9.13
C VAL A 107 18.97 0.50 -7.66
N LEU A 108 17.82 0.61 -6.98
CA LEU A 108 17.64 0.19 -5.58
C LEU A 108 17.80 -1.32 -5.40
N MET A 109 17.26 -2.12 -6.32
CA MET A 109 17.41 -3.57 -6.32
C MET A 109 18.89 -3.95 -6.43
N LEU A 110 19.62 -3.34 -7.36
CA LEU A 110 21.05 -3.58 -7.52
C LEU A 110 21.86 -3.11 -6.31
N LYS A 111 21.50 -1.97 -5.69
CA LYS A 111 22.10 -1.51 -4.42
C LYS A 111 21.96 -2.55 -3.31
N LYS A 112 20.75 -3.09 -3.12
CA LYS A 112 20.46 -4.11 -2.10
C LYS A 112 21.18 -5.43 -2.39
N ALA A 113 21.24 -5.84 -3.65
CA ALA A 113 22.02 -7.00 -4.08
C ALA A 113 23.50 -6.84 -3.73
N ARG A 114 24.09 -5.65 -3.96
CA ARG A 114 25.48 -5.34 -3.58
C ARG A 114 25.69 -5.37 -2.06
N GLN A 115 24.72 -4.92 -1.28
CA GLN A 115 24.77 -4.94 0.18
C GLN A 115 24.62 -6.35 0.77
N GLY A 116 24.22 -7.33 -0.04
CA GLY A 116 24.05 -8.72 0.36
C GLY A 116 22.66 -9.04 0.94
N ASP A 117 21.68 -8.13 0.79
CA ASP A 117 20.31 -8.33 1.28
C ASP A 117 19.62 -9.56 0.65
N PHE A 118 20.00 -9.90 -0.58
CA PHE A 118 19.47 -11.06 -1.31
C PHE A 118 20.37 -12.30 -1.26
N GLY A 119 21.40 -12.30 -0.42
CA GLY A 119 22.35 -13.40 -0.26
C GLY A 119 23.75 -13.10 -0.81
N LYS A 120 24.61 -14.13 -0.85
CA LYS A 120 26.00 -14.00 -1.31
C LYS A 120 26.06 -14.02 -2.83
N LEU A 121 26.76 -13.04 -3.39
CA LEU A 121 26.96 -12.85 -4.84
C LEU A 121 27.98 -13.87 -5.40
N TYR A 122 27.59 -15.13 -5.48
CA TYR A 122 28.46 -16.21 -5.97
C TYR A 122 28.58 -16.20 -7.49
N ARG A 123 27.47 -15.92 -8.20
CA ARG A 123 27.45 -15.75 -9.65
C ARG A 123 26.71 -14.47 -10.01
N PHE A 124 26.82 -14.07 -11.27
CA PHE A 124 26.02 -13.00 -11.82
C PHE A 124 25.49 -13.52 -13.15
N ASP A 125 24.21 -13.89 -13.14
CA ASP A 125 23.51 -14.49 -14.28
C ASP A 125 22.08 -13.95 -14.31
N THR A 126 21.42 -14.05 -15.47
CA THR A 126 20.05 -13.58 -15.69
C THR A 126 19.08 -14.17 -14.66
N PHE A 127 19.23 -15.46 -14.34
CA PHE A 127 18.39 -16.12 -13.33
C PHE A 127 18.54 -15.51 -11.92
N GLU A 128 19.77 -15.20 -11.52
CA GLU A 128 20.04 -14.62 -10.20
C GLU A 128 19.48 -13.20 -10.11
N MET A 129 19.61 -12.43 -11.18
CA MET A 129 19.02 -11.10 -11.28
C MET A 129 17.48 -11.13 -11.24
N MET A 130 16.85 -12.10 -11.90
CA MET A 130 15.39 -12.27 -11.82
C MET A 130 14.94 -12.66 -10.42
N ASN A 131 15.72 -13.46 -9.69
CA ASN A 131 15.44 -13.78 -8.29
C ASN A 131 15.52 -12.53 -7.40
N TRP A 132 16.53 -11.67 -7.58
CA TRP A 132 16.63 -10.40 -6.87
C TRP A 132 15.48 -9.45 -7.22
N ALA A 133 15.09 -9.40 -8.49
CA ALA A 133 13.93 -8.60 -8.92
C ALA A 133 12.65 -9.07 -8.23
N ASN A 134 12.40 -10.39 -8.16
CA ASN A 134 11.26 -10.95 -7.45
C ASN A 134 11.28 -10.59 -5.95
N ALA A 135 12.42 -10.77 -5.30
CA ALA A 135 12.58 -10.48 -3.87
C ALA A 135 12.38 -8.99 -3.57
N TYR A 136 12.91 -8.11 -4.43
CA TYR A 136 12.73 -6.67 -4.31
C TYR A 136 11.27 -6.24 -4.47
N LEU A 137 10.56 -6.76 -5.48
CA LEU A 137 9.16 -6.41 -5.71
C LEU A 137 8.26 -6.87 -4.55
N GLU A 138 8.56 -8.02 -3.96
CA GLU A 138 7.88 -8.51 -2.74
C GLU A 138 8.14 -7.57 -1.54
N GLU A 139 9.39 -7.13 -1.34
CA GLU A 139 9.72 -6.15 -0.29
C GLU A 139 9.01 -4.82 -0.52
N LYS A 140 8.97 -4.33 -1.76
CA LYS A 140 8.24 -3.11 -2.15
C LYS A 140 6.74 -3.24 -1.90
N ALA A 141 6.15 -4.41 -2.17
CA ALA A 141 4.74 -4.67 -1.88
C ALA A 141 4.44 -4.59 -0.38
N LYS A 142 5.31 -5.17 0.46
CA LYS A 142 5.20 -5.10 1.93
C LYS A 142 5.31 -3.68 2.47
N GLU A 143 6.28 -2.89 1.99
CA GLU A 143 6.39 -1.49 2.43
C GLU A 143 5.20 -0.65 1.96
N ARG A 144 4.66 -0.92 0.77
CA ARG A 144 3.44 -0.28 0.27
C ARG A 144 2.23 -0.59 1.15
N GLU A 145 2.07 -1.86 1.54
CA GLU A 145 1.00 -2.28 2.46
C GLU A 145 1.15 -1.62 3.83
N LYS A 146 2.38 -1.56 4.35
CA LYS A 146 2.68 -0.88 5.61
C LYS A 146 2.33 0.60 5.58
N ILE A 147 2.73 1.32 4.53
CA ILE A 147 2.39 2.75 4.35
C ILE A 147 0.87 2.93 4.30
N HIS A 148 0.17 2.08 3.56
CA HIS A 148 -1.28 2.12 3.47
C HIS A 148 -1.97 1.81 4.80
N TYR A 149 -1.44 0.86 5.57
CA TYR A 149 -1.91 0.56 6.93
C TYR A 149 -1.66 1.73 7.90
N GLU A 150 -0.48 2.36 7.85
CA GLU A 150 -0.14 3.55 8.62
C GLU A 150 -1.09 4.73 8.29
N GLN A 151 -1.40 4.94 7.00
CA GLN A 151 -2.37 5.95 6.56
C GLN A 151 -3.78 5.66 7.07
N LYS A 152 -4.27 4.42 6.90
CA LYS A 152 -5.59 4.02 7.43
C LYS A 152 -5.69 4.16 8.94
N THR A 153 -4.63 3.83 9.66
CA THR A 153 -4.59 3.96 11.12
C THR A 153 -4.63 5.42 11.55
N LYS A 154 -3.90 6.30 10.86
CA LYS A 154 -3.97 7.75 11.10
C LYS A 154 -5.34 8.34 10.76
N GLU A 155 -5.95 7.93 9.66
CA GLU A 155 -7.31 8.35 9.28
C GLU A 155 -8.36 7.85 10.29
N ASN A 156 -8.22 6.62 10.78
CA ASN A 156 -9.13 6.05 11.78
C ASN A 156 -8.91 6.65 13.18
N GLY A 157 -7.66 6.96 13.56
CA GLY A 157 -7.34 7.69 14.78
C GLY A 157 -7.88 9.12 14.76
N ALA A 158 -7.74 9.83 13.63
CA ALA A 158 -8.36 11.14 13.44
C ALA A 158 -9.90 11.09 13.45
N ARG A 159 -10.51 9.97 13.02
CA ARG A 159 -11.97 9.74 13.15
C ARG A 159 -12.39 9.40 14.58
N GLN A 160 -11.53 8.80 15.38
CA GLN A 160 -11.80 8.53 16.80
C GLN A 160 -11.74 9.80 17.67
N GLU A 161 -11.03 10.85 17.24
CA GLU A 161 -11.00 12.14 17.95
C GLU A 161 -12.21 13.04 17.67
N SER A 162 -12.96 12.80 16.60
CA SER A 162 -14.31 13.36 16.53
C SER A 162 -15.24 12.47 17.35
N GLU A 163 -15.44 12.81 18.63
CA GLU A 163 -16.56 12.28 19.41
C GLU A 163 -17.84 12.43 18.57
N GLY A 164 -18.28 11.34 17.94
CA GLY A 164 -19.51 11.34 17.17
C GLY A 164 -20.64 11.79 18.09
N LYS A 165 -21.34 12.86 17.74
CA LYS A 165 -22.46 13.34 18.55
C LYS A 165 -23.51 12.24 18.66
N TYR A 166 -23.86 11.87 19.89
CA TYR A 166 -24.95 10.92 20.12
C TYR A 166 -26.25 11.43 19.49
N PHE A 167 -27.17 10.52 19.14
CA PHE A 167 -28.44 10.87 18.48
C PHE A 167 -29.21 12.00 19.20
N HIS A 168 -29.16 12.01 20.54
CA HIS A 168 -29.78 13.04 21.41
C HIS A 168 -29.15 14.43 21.29
N GLN A 169 -27.89 14.52 20.84
CA GLN A 169 -27.13 15.76 20.65
C GLN A 169 -27.28 16.33 19.22
N LEU A 170 -27.99 15.61 18.33
CA LEU A 170 -28.31 16.10 16.98
C LEU A 170 -29.45 17.13 17.03
N SER A 171 -29.51 18.02 16.03
CA SER A 171 -30.60 19.00 15.91
C SER A 171 -31.97 18.32 15.77
N LYS A 172 -33.00 18.91 16.39
CA LYS A 172 -34.39 18.40 16.36
C LYS A 172 -34.88 18.10 14.93
N LYS A 173 -34.50 18.95 13.96
CA LYS A 173 -34.84 18.78 12.53
C LYS A 173 -34.23 17.52 11.91
N VAL A 174 -33.04 17.11 12.36
CA VAL A 174 -32.35 15.90 11.91
C VAL A 174 -32.93 14.67 12.59
N GLN A 175 -33.17 14.74 13.91
CA GLN A 175 -33.82 13.67 14.67
C GLN A 175 -35.21 13.31 14.07
N GLU A 176 -35.98 14.32 13.68
CA GLU A 176 -37.30 14.13 13.11
C GLU A 176 -37.26 13.50 11.71
N ARG A 177 -36.25 13.82 10.90
CA ARG A 177 -36.00 13.16 9.60
C ARG A 177 -35.65 11.68 9.79
N PHE A 178 -34.82 11.35 10.78
CA PHE A 178 -34.50 9.97 11.12
C PHE A 178 -35.74 9.20 11.60
N ARG A 179 -36.57 9.80 12.47
CA ARG A 179 -37.83 9.20 12.93
C ARG A 179 -38.82 8.95 11.79
N LYS A 180 -38.82 9.78 10.75
CA LYS A 180 -39.65 9.59 9.55
C LYS A 180 -39.12 8.49 8.61
N MET A 181 -37.81 8.19 8.66
CA MET A 181 -37.18 7.13 7.85
C MET A 181 -37.26 5.74 8.50
N ILE A 182 -37.28 5.67 9.83
CA ILE A 182 -37.48 4.42 10.55
C ILE A 182 -38.98 4.10 10.50
N LYS A 183 -39.37 3.15 9.64
CA LYS A 183 -40.70 2.52 9.77
C LYS A 183 -40.80 1.94 11.18
N PRO A 184 -41.92 2.11 11.91
CA PRO A 184 -42.08 1.48 13.21
C PRO A 184 -41.87 -0.02 13.04
N LEU A 185 -40.88 -0.56 13.75
CA LEU A 185 -40.69 -2.00 13.85
C LEU A 185 -42.00 -2.58 14.40
N PRO A 186 -42.61 -3.60 13.78
CA PRO A 186 -43.81 -4.20 14.32
C PRO A 186 -43.53 -4.63 15.77
N GLU A 187 -44.35 -4.16 16.72
CA GLU A 187 -44.19 -4.37 18.18
C GLU A 187 -44.04 -5.84 18.61
N LYS A 188 -44.23 -6.80 17.70
CA LYS A 188 -44.33 -8.24 17.99
C LYS A 188 -43.26 -9.10 17.34
N GLU A 189 -42.35 -8.56 16.54
CA GLU A 189 -41.26 -9.36 15.97
C GLU A 189 -39.92 -8.89 16.55
N PRO A 190 -39.25 -9.72 17.39
CA PRO A 190 -37.89 -9.40 17.77
C PRO A 190 -37.05 -9.31 16.49
N PHE A 191 -36.22 -8.28 16.40
CA PHE A 191 -35.34 -7.98 15.25
C PHE A 191 -34.50 -9.19 14.79
N LEU A 192 -34.31 -10.15 15.68
CA LEU A 192 -33.76 -11.47 15.38
C LEU A 192 -34.70 -12.52 15.99
N PRO A 193 -34.99 -13.64 15.29
CA PRO A 193 -35.70 -14.75 15.90
C PRO A 193 -34.90 -15.27 17.10
N MET A 194 -35.59 -15.58 18.21
CA MET A 194 -34.97 -16.19 19.39
C MET A 194 -34.24 -17.48 18.99
N LYS A 195 -33.05 -17.71 19.56
CA LYS A 195 -32.32 -18.96 19.32
C LYS A 195 -33.16 -20.13 19.83
N ALA A 196 -33.16 -21.24 19.09
CA ALA A 196 -33.93 -22.44 19.46
C ALA A 196 -33.61 -22.93 20.89
N THR A 197 -32.37 -22.77 21.34
CA THR A 197 -31.94 -23.10 22.71
C THR A 197 -32.64 -22.26 23.79
N GLU A 198 -32.83 -20.97 23.52
CA GLU A 198 -33.50 -20.03 24.44
C GLU A 198 -35.00 -20.32 24.49
N MET A 199 -35.60 -20.65 23.35
CA MET A 199 -37.01 -21.06 23.25
C MET A 199 -37.29 -22.33 24.07
N MET A 200 -36.45 -23.35 23.93
CA MET A 200 -36.59 -24.62 24.67
C MET A 200 -36.41 -24.43 26.20
N THR A 201 -35.55 -23.51 26.61
CA THR A 201 -35.30 -23.23 28.03
C THR A 201 -36.49 -22.49 28.65
N GLU A 202 -37.06 -21.53 27.92
CA GLU A 202 -38.23 -20.78 28.38
C GLU A 202 -39.49 -21.66 28.45
N GLU A 203 -39.67 -22.58 27.49
CA GLU A 203 -40.75 -23.57 27.55
C GLU A 203 -40.63 -24.51 28.75
N LYS A 204 -39.42 -25.00 29.06
CA LYS A 204 -39.18 -25.82 30.26
C LYS A 204 -39.54 -25.06 31.53
N ARG A 205 -39.05 -23.82 31.66
CA ARG A 205 -39.35 -22.94 32.79
C ARG A 205 -40.86 -22.74 32.95
N ARG A 206 -41.59 -22.50 31.85
CA ARG A 206 -43.05 -22.35 31.88
C ARG A 206 -43.74 -23.61 32.39
N LYS A 207 -43.35 -24.79 31.89
CA LYS A 207 -43.90 -26.07 32.35
C LYS A 207 -43.64 -26.32 33.84
N GLU A 208 -42.46 -25.97 34.33
CA GLU A 208 -42.11 -26.07 35.75
C GLU A 208 -42.99 -25.15 36.61
N ILE A 209 -43.21 -23.90 36.18
CA ILE A 209 -44.10 -22.95 36.88
C ILE A 209 -45.53 -23.47 36.90
N TYR A 210 -46.04 -23.99 35.77
CA TYR A 210 -47.39 -24.57 35.73
C TYR A 210 -47.54 -25.75 36.68
N LYS A 211 -46.55 -26.64 36.70
CA LYS A 211 -46.54 -27.79 37.61
C LYS A 211 -46.52 -27.34 39.07
N LEU A 212 -45.70 -26.36 39.42
CA LEU A 212 -45.67 -25.76 40.75
C LEU A 212 -47.02 -25.15 41.14
N MET A 213 -47.68 -24.43 40.24
CA MET A 213 -49.02 -23.86 40.51
C MET A 213 -50.10 -24.94 40.69
N GLU A 214 -49.99 -26.06 39.99
CA GLU A 214 -50.94 -27.17 40.07
C GLU A 214 -50.73 -27.98 41.35
N ASP A 215 -49.48 -28.20 41.75
CA ASP A 215 -49.10 -28.80 43.03
C ASP A 215 -49.56 -27.90 44.20
N ASP A 216 -49.41 -26.57 44.09
CA ASP A 216 -49.83 -25.61 45.12
C ASP A 216 -51.37 -25.51 45.26
N LYS A 217 -52.12 -25.76 44.18
CA LYS A 217 -53.60 -25.89 44.23
C LYS A 217 -54.03 -27.19 44.90
N ASN A 218 -53.44 -28.31 44.50
CA ASN A 218 -53.77 -29.63 45.07
C ASN A 218 -53.43 -29.73 46.56
N ASN A 219 -52.45 -28.97 47.04
CA ASN A 219 -52.09 -28.92 48.46
C ASN A 219 -53.00 -28.02 49.31
N ARG A 220 -53.82 -27.15 48.69
CA ARG A 220 -54.82 -26.31 49.39
C ARG A 220 -56.20 -26.95 49.48
N GLU A 221 -56.44 -28.00 48.72
CA GLU A 221 -57.73 -28.74 48.68
C GLU A 221 -57.73 -30.04 49.52
N LYS A 222 -56.65 -30.30 50.26
CA LYS A 222 -56.56 -31.35 51.30
C LYS A 222 -56.56 -30.74 52.69
#